data_AF-A0A355IE27-F1
#
_entry.id   AF-A0A355IE27-F1
#
_cell.length_a   1.000
_cell.length_b   1.000
_cell.length_c   1.000
_cell.angle_alpha   90.00
_cell.angle_beta   90.00
_cell.angle_gamma   90.00
#
_symmetry.space_group_name_H-M   'P 1'
#
loop_
_entity.id
_entity.type
_entity.pdbx_description
1 polymer ?
#
loop_
_entity_poly.entity_id
_entity_poly.type
_entity_poly.pdbx_seq_one_letter_code
_entity_poly.pdbx_strand_id
1 'polypeptide(L)' 'AGSQFFIMVGDSPHLDGGYAAFGRVSSGMEHAQAIAAAKRGPGDRPVQDQRIKKITMELFGQTYPEPEKVK' A
#
# COMPACT_ATOMS: atom_id res chain seq x y z
N ALA A 1 -9.15 0.73 -11.91
CA ALA A 1 -8.33 0.41 -10.72
C ALA A 1 -8.85 -0.90 -10.12
N GLY A 2 -7.96 -1.85 -9.79
CA GLY A 2 -8.32 -3.10 -9.13
C GLY A 2 -8.07 -3.02 -7.62
N SER A 3 -7.53 -4.08 -7.03
CA SER A 3 -7.14 -4.11 -5.61
C SER A 3 -5.68 -3.73 -5.33
N GLN A 4 -4.88 -3.49 -6.38
CA GLN A 4 -3.47 -3.12 -6.23
C GLN A 4 -3.33 -1.65 -5.88
N PHE A 5 -2.40 -1.35 -4.97
CA PHE A 5 -1.98 -0.01 -4.60
C PHE A 5 -0.47 0.02 -4.36
N PHE A 6 0.11 1.22 -4.31
CA PHE A 6 1.51 1.44 -3.98
C PHE A 6 1.65 2.62 -3.02
N ILE A 7 2.80 2.68 -2.33
CA ILE A 7 3.18 3.77 -1.43
C ILE A 7 4.42 4.44 -2.02
N MET A 8 4.36 5.75 -2.21
CA MET A 8 5.50 6.54 -2.63
C MET A 8 6.49 6.70 -1.47
N VAL A 9 7.70 6.18 -1.61
CA VAL A 9 8.79 6.35 -0.61
C VAL A 9 9.68 7.57 -0.85
N GLY A 10 9.37 8.34 -1.89
CA GLY A 10 9.99 9.61 -2.26
C GLY A 10 9.15 10.33 -3.32
N ASP A 11 9.54 11.55 -3.67
CA ASP A 11 8.79 12.38 -4.62
C ASP A 11 8.76 11.74 -6.02
N SER A 12 7.60 11.72 -6.68
CA SER A 12 7.49 11.24 -8.07
C SER A 12 6.45 12.03 -8.86
N PRO A 13 6.79 13.28 -9.24
CA PRO A 13 5.89 14.16 -9.99
C PRO A 13 5.45 13.59 -11.34
N HIS A 14 6.23 12.67 -11.91
CA HIS A 14 5.92 11.98 -13.17
C HIS A 14 4.69 11.05 -13.08
N LEU A 15 4.17 10.78 -11.88
CA LEU A 15 2.97 9.97 -11.66
C LEU A 15 1.70 10.83 -11.48
N ASP A 16 1.85 12.15 -11.37
CA ASP A 16 0.74 13.07 -11.13
C ASP A 16 -0.25 13.03 -12.32
N GLY A 17 -1.55 12.90 -12.00
CA GLY A 17 -2.62 12.74 -12.99
C GLY A 17 -2.72 11.35 -13.64
N GLY A 18 -1.68 10.51 -13.53
CA GLY A 18 -1.69 9.12 -14.02
C GLY A 18 -2.24 8.11 -13.01
N TYR A 19 -2.14 8.42 -11.71
CA TYR A 19 -2.61 7.57 -10.63
C TYR A 19 -3.44 8.35 -9.62
N ALA A 20 -4.52 7.73 -9.14
CA ALA A 20 -5.40 8.34 -8.14
C ALA A 20 -4.76 8.26 -6.75
N ALA A 21 -4.28 9.39 -6.24
CA ALA A 21 -3.91 9.51 -4.83
C ALA A 21 -5.18 9.48 -3.95
N PHE A 22 -5.30 8.47 -3.09
CA PHE A 22 -6.46 8.30 -2.19
C PHE A 22 -6.09 8.39 -0.70
N GLY A 23 -4.82 8.52 -0.36
CA GLY A 23 -4.36 8.59 1.02
C GLY A 23 -2.86 8.87 1.13
N ARG A 24 -2.40 9.08 2.37
CA ARG A 24 -0.98 9.26 2.72
C ARG A 24 -0.64 8.48 3.97
N VAL A 25 0.62 8.06 4.08
CA VAL A 25 1.14 7.48 5.34
C VAL A 25 1.18 8.59 6.39
N SER A 26 0.45 8.41 7.49
CA SER A 26 0.43 9.35 8.61
C SER A 26 1.49 9.07 9.66
N SER A 27 1.93 7.82 9.79
CA SER A 27 2.96 7.34 10.73
C SER A 27 3.60 6.04 10.19
N GLY A 28 4.84 5.74 10.61
CA GLY A 28 5.54 4.52 10.22
C GLY A 28 6.13 4.52 8.81
N MET A 29 6.44 5.70 8.26
CA MET A 29 7.02 5.85 6.91
C MET A 29 8.37 5.14 6.77
N GLU A 30 9.14 5.08 7.85
CA GLU A 30 10.39 4.35 7.97
C GLU A 30 10.24 2.85 7.65
N HIS A 31 9.07 2.25 7.92
CA HIS A 31 8.80 0.85 7.57
C HIS A 31 8.58 0.68 6.07
N ALA A 32 7.89 1.62 5.42
CA ALA A 32 7.74 1.61 3.97
C ALA A 32 9.11 1.78 3.27
N GLN A 33 9.96 2.67 3.80
CA GLN A 33 11.33 2.85 3.32
C GLN A 33 12.18 1.59 3.52
N ALA A 34 12.07 0.92 4.67
CA ALA A 34 12.77 -0.32 4.94
C ALA A 34 12.37 -1.46 3.97
N ILE A 35 11.07 -1.56 3.65
CA ILE A 35 10.56 -2.51 2.63
C ILE A 35 11.15 -2.19 1.26
N ALA A 36 11.18 -0.92 0.85
CA ALA A 36 11.74 -0.49 -0.43
C ALA A 36 13.26 -0.73 -0.52
N ALA A 37 13.97 -0.66 0.62
CA ALA A 37 15.40 -0.94 0.72
C ALA A 37 15.76 -2.43 0.80
N ALA A 38 14.77 -3.34 0.87
CA ALA A 38 15.02 -4.77 0.96
C ALA A 38 15.81 -5.29 -0.26
N LYS A 39 16.56 -6.38 -0.06
CA LYS A 39 17.28 -7.04 -1.16
C LYS A 39 16.28 -7.53 -2.21
N ARG A 40 16.47 -7.12 -3.47
CA ARG A 40 15.59 -7.44 -4.61
C ARG A 40 16.27 -8.44 -5.55
N GLY A 41 15.46 -9.31 -6.14
CA GLY A 41 15.84 -10.26 -7.16
C GLY A 41 15.35 -9.81 -8.55
N PRO A 42 15.23 -10.76 -9.51
CA PRO A 42 14.69 -10.47 -10.84
C PRO A 42 13.29 -9.86 -10.79
N GLY A 43 13.03 -8.87 -11.66
CA GLY A 43 11.74 -8.18 -11.72
C GLY A 43 11.43 -7.28 -10.52
N ASP A 44 12.47 -6.81 -9.82
CA ASP A 44 12.37 -5.94 -8.64
C ASP A 44 11.65 -6.56 -7.43
N ARG A 45 11.38 -7.86 -7.46
CA ARG A 45 10.72 -8.58 -6.38
C ARG A 45 11.66 -8.74 -5.18
N PRO A 46 11.25 -8.41 -3.94
CA PRO A 46 12.03 -8.70 -2.75
C PRO A 46 12.37 -10.20 -2.63
N VAL A 47 13.63 -10.50 -2.29
CA VAL A 47 14.10 -11.89 -2.08
C VAL A 47 13.40 -12.53 -0.88
N GLN A 48 13.17 -11.73 0.16
CA GLN A 48 12.33 -12.12 1.31
C GLN A 48 10.94 -11.53 1.12
N ASP A 49 9.92 -12.38 1.18
CA ASP A 49 8.52 -11.99 0.98
C ASP A 49 8.07 -10.94 2.01
N GLN A 50 7.54 -9.82 1.51
CA GLN A 50 6.94 -8.75 2.31
C GLN A 50 5.42 -8.94 2.27
N ARG A 51 4.79 -9.28 3.41
CA ARG A 51 3.37 -9.66 3.48
C ARG A 51 2.61 -8.87 4.53
N ILE A 52 1.43 -8.36 4.16
CA ILE A 52 0.47 -7.79 5.09
C ILE A 52 -0.18 -8.93 5.87
N LYS A 53 0.03 -8.95 7.19
CA LYS A 53 -0.56 -9.99 8.07
C LYS A 53 -1.97 -9.66 8.53
N LYS A 54 -2.23 -8.37 8.78
CA LYS A 54 -3.51 -7.86 9.27
C LYS A 54 -3.68 -6.42 8.81
N ILE A 55 -4.90 -6.07 8.45
CA ILE A 55 -5.34 -4.69 8.22
C ILE A 55 -6.41 -4.40 9.26
N THR A 56 -6.40 -3.19 9.82
CA THR A 56 -7.43 -2.72 10.75
C THR A 56 -7.84 -1.33 10.29
N MET A 57 -9.15 -1.07 10.34
CA MET A 57 -9.71 0.19 9.86
C MET A 57 -10.53 0.80 11.00
N GLU A 58 -10.29 2.07 11.28
CA GLU A 58 -11.18 2.86 12.11
C GLU A 58 -12.38 3.26 11.26
N LEU A 59 -13.58 2.96 11.73
CA LEU A 59 -14.80 3.22 10.97
C LEU A 59 -15.32 4.65 11.17
N PHE A 60 -14.67 5.46 12.01
CA PHE A 60 -15.06 6.84 12.33
C PHE A 60 -16.54 7.00 12.70
N GLY A 61 -17.10 6.02 13.43
CA GLY A 61 -18.51 6.00 13.82
C GLY A 61 -19.48 5.61 12.70
N GLN A 62 -18.99 5.25 11.51
CA GLN A 62 -19.79 4.69 10.43
C GLN A 62 -19.91 3.16 10.58
N THR A 63 -21.04 2.62 10.15
CA THR A 63 -21.26 1.16 10.09
C THR A 63 -21.20 0.74 8.64
N TYR A 64 -20.34 -0.22 8.31
CA TYR A 64 -20.26 -0.81 6.98
C TYR A 64 -20.85 -2.23 7.01
N PRO A 65 -21.66 -2.61 6.02
CA PRO A 65 -22.11 -4.00 5.90
C PRO A 65 -20.92 -4.92 5.63
N GLU A 66 -21.06 -6.20 6.00
CA GLU A 66 -20.08 -7.22 5.63
C GLU A 66 -19.91 -7.26 4.10
N PRO A 67 -18.67 -7.34 3.59
CA PRO A 67 -18.43 -7.32 2.15
C PRO A 67 -19.01 -8.58 1.48
N GLU A 68 -19.67 -8.38 0.34
CA GLU A 68 -20.12 -9.49 -0.51
C GLU A 68 -18.91 -10.22 -1.11
N LYS A 69 -18.76 -11.49 -0.75
CA LYS A 69 -17.69 -12.34 -1.30
C LYS A 69 -18.12 -12.86 -2.66
N VAL A 70 -17.70 -12.19 -3.72
CA VAL A 70 -17.85 -12.69 -5.09
C VAL A 70 -16.88 -13.86 -5.29
N LYS A 71 -17.41 -15.01 -5.73
CA LYS A 71 -16.63 -16.21 -6.06
C LYS A 71 -16.03 -16.13 -7.46
#